data_AF-A0A7J8Y7R5-F1
#
_entry.id   AF-A0A7J8Y7R5-F1
#
_cell.length_a   1.000
_cell.length_b   1.000
_cell.length_c   1.000
_cell.angle_alpha   90.00
_cell.angle_beta   90.00
_cell.angle_gamma   90.00
#
_symmetry.space_group_name_H-M   'P 1'
#
loop_
_entity.id
_entity.type
_entity.pdbx_description
1 polymer ?
#
loop_
_entity_poly.entity_id
_entity_poly.type
_entity_poly.pdbx_seq_one_letter_code
_entity_poly.pdbx_strand_id
1 'polypeptide(L)' 'MENQEQGRQSFSKHLTQSEVKDHIILFSYTDVAPFFEFQEGRLFFMNVRDNLGKAWTFI' A
#
# COMPACT_ATOMS: atom_id res chain seq x y z
N MET A 1 4.16 -15.02 18.68
CA MET A 1 5.07 -13.86 18.65
C MET A 1 4.20 -12.65 18.37
N GLU A 2 3.82 -11.94 19.42
CA GLU A 2 3.11 -10.65 19.30
C GLU A 2 4.16 -9.60 18.96
N ASN A 3 4.11 -9.08 17.74
CA ASN A 3 4.97 -7.96 17.36
C ASN A 3 4.34 -6.68 17.90
N GLN A 4 4.93 -6.25 19.01
CA GLN A 4 4.74 -4.99 19.70
C GLN A 4 4.62 -3.80 18.74
N GLU A 5 3.76 -2.88 19.14
CA GLU A 5 3.51 -1.56 18.55
C GLU A 5 4.75 -0.65 18.58
N GLN A 6 5.80 -0.99 17.83
CA GLN A 6 6.71 0.03 17.31
C GLN A 6 5.93 0.79 16.26
N GLY A 7 5.48 2.01 16.59
CA GLY A 7 4.64 2.88 15.77
C GLY A 7 4.90 2.70 14.28
N ARG A 8 4.11 1.83 13.65
CA ARG A 8 4.22 1.57 12.22
C ARG A 8 3.84 2.89 11.58
N GLN A 9 4.82 3.57 10.98
CA GLN A 9 4.51 4.63 10.05
C GLN A 9 3.44 4.04 9.11
N SER A 10 2.35 4.75 8.97
CA SER A 10 1.25 4.36 8.10
C SER A 10 0.96 5.53 7.21
N PHE A 11 0.62 5.23 5.97
CA PHE A 11 0.20 6.23 5.01
C PHE A 11 -1.26 5.99 4.68
N SER A 12 -1.98 7.07 4.42
CA SER A 12 -3.38 7.04 4.05
C SER A 12 -3.66 8.15 3.06
N LYS A 13 -4.66 7.95 2.23
CA LYS A 13 -5.16 8.99 1.33
C LYS A 13 -6.64 8.76 1.07
N HIS A 14 -7.31 9.79 0.58
CA HIS A 14 -8.62 9.63 -0.02
C HIS A 14 -8.50 9.09 -1.44
N LEU A 15 -9.36 8.12 -1.79
CA LEU A 15 -9.47 7.64 -3.17
C LEU A 15 -10.24 8.65 -4.00
N THR A 16 -9.74 8.93 -5.20
CA THR A 16 -10.45 9.72 -6.19
C THR A 16 -11.51 8.87 -6.91
N GLN A 17 -12.50 9.52 -7.52
CA GLN A 17 -13.52 8.79 -8.28
C GLN A 17 -12.93 8.03 -9.48
N SER A 18 -11.92 8.59 -10.15
CA SER A 18 -11.21 7.92 -11.25
C SER A 18 -10.52 6.65 -10.79
N GLU A 19 -9.83 6.68 -9.66
CA GLU A 19 -9.15 5.52 -9.10
C GLU A 19 -10.10 4.38 -8.76
N VAL A 20 -11.24 4.69 -8.16
CA VAL A 20 -12.28 3.70 -7.89
C VAL A 20 -12.84 3.12 -9.19
N LYS A 21 -13.12 3.97 -10.19
CA LYS A 21 -13.68 3.55 -11.47
C LYS A 21 -12.71 2.67 -12.26
N ASP A 22 -11.44 3.06 -12.28
CA ASP A 22 -10.39 2.40 -13.06
C ASP A 22 -9.75 1.24 -12.28
N HIS A 23 -10.17 1.00 -11.03
CA HIS A 23 -9.69 -0.05 -10.13
C HIS A 23 -8.17 0.02 -9.91
N ILE A 24 -7.63 1.24 -9.80
CA ILE A 24 -6.21 1.51 -9.55
C ILE A 24 -6.05 2.45 -8.35
N ILE A 25 -4.91 2.39 -7.67
CA ILE A 25 -4.59 3.30 -6.56
C ILE A 25 -3.23 3.94 -6.83
N LEU A 26 -3.18 5.26 -6.93
CA LEU A 26 -1.97 6.04 -7.25
C LEU A 26 -1.45 6.81 -6.05
N PHE A 27 -0.30 6.42 -5.49
CA PHE A 27 0.33 7.18 -4.41
C PHE A 27 1.40 8.13 -4.95
N SER A 28 1.58 9.28 -4.29
CA SER A 28 2.75 10.12 -4.53
C SER A 28 3.99 9.34 -4.11
N TYR A 29 5.03 9.34 -4.95
CA TYR A 29 6.29 8.67 -4.65
C TYR A 29 6.87 9.10 -3.29
N THR A 30 6.81 10.40 -2.96
CA THR A 30 7.34 10.94 -1.71
C THR A 30 6.68 10.34 -0.47
N ASP A 31 5.40 9.95 -0.57
CA ASP A 31 4.61 9.46 0.55
C ASP A 31 4.89 7.98 0.81
N VAL A 32 5.28 7.23 -0.22
CA VAL A 32 5.47 5.77 -0.16
C VAL A 32 6.93 5.33 -0.24
N ALA A 33 7.85 6.19 -0.67
CA ALA A 33 9.29 5.90 -0.75
C ALA A 33 9.91 5.42 0.58
N PRO A 34 9.48 5.85 1.77
CA PRO A 34 9.98 5.31 3.04
C PRO A 34 9.56 3.85 3.31
N PHE A 35 8.53 3.34 2.61
CA PHE A 35 7.90 2.05 2.89
C PHE A 35 8.30 0.95 1.91
N PHE A 36 8.72 1.31 0.70
CA PHE A 36 8.99 0.35 -0.36
C PHE A 36 10.32 0.66 -1.05
N GLU A 37 11.03 -0.40 -1.43
CA GLU A 37 12.22 -0.31 -2.27
C GLU A 37 11.81 -0.32 -3.75
N PHE A 38 11.66 0.87 -4.33
CA PHE A 38 11.38 1.00 -5.76
C PHE A 38 12.64 0.74 -6.59
N GLN A 39 12.51 -0.10 -7.62
CA GLN A 39 13.55 -0.31 -8.62
C GLN A 39 13.01 0.12 -9.99
N GLU A 40 13.76 0.96 -10.70
CA GLU A 40 13.35 1.47 -12.00
C GLU A 40 13.02 0.32 -12.97
N GLY A 41 11.87 0.42 -13.65
CA GLY A 41 11.41 -0.57 -14.62
C GLY A 41 10.92 -1.89 -14.03
N ARG A 42 10.81 -2.01 -12.70
CA ARG A 42 10.34 -3.23 -12.02
C ARG A 42 9.02 -2.99 -11.28
N LEU A 43 8.10 -3.93 -11.48
CA LEU A 43 6.88 -4.04 -10.69
C LEU A 43 7.09 -5.06 -9.58
N PHE A 44 6.41 -4.88 -8.45
CA PHE A 44 6.39 -5.84 -7.35
C PHE A 44 4.96 -6.01 -6.84
N PHE A 45 4.65 -7.23 -6.39
CA PHE A 45 3.35 -7.51 -5.78
C PHE A 45 3.33 -7.07 -4.32
N MET A 46 2.24 -6.46 -3.90
CA MET A 46 2.02 -6.09 -2.51
C MET A 46 0.88 -6.93 -1.92
N ASN A 47 1.23 -7.83 -1.00
CA ASN A 47 0.26 -8.61 -0.25
C ASN A 47 -0.13 -7.88 1.03
N VAL A 48 -1.43 -7.66 1.23
CA VAL A 48 -1.96 -7.01 2.44
C VAL A 48 -3.08 -7.84 3.05
N ARG A 49 -3.34 -7.63 4.34
CA ARG A 49 -4.53 -8.15 5.01
C ARG A 49 -5.37 -6.99 5.50
N ASP A 50 -6.67 -7.08 5.31
CA ASP A 50 -7.60 -6.12 5.89
C ASP A 50 -7.80 -6.37 7.40
N ASN A 51 -8.59 -5.50 8.02
CA ASN A 51 -8.90 -5.58 9.44
C ASN A 51 -9.73 -6.82 9.84
N LEU A 52 -10.32 -7.53 8.88
CA LEU A 52 -11.03 -8.80 9.09
C LEU A 52 -10.12 -10.01 8.83
N GLY A 53 -8.84 -9.77 8.51
CA GLY A 53 -7.85 -10.81 8.23
C GLY A 53 -7.94 -11.40 6.82
N LYS A 54 -8.80 -10.86 5.94
CA LYS A 54 -8.89 -11.30 4.55
C LYS A 54 -7.67 -10.80 3.78
N ALA A 55 -7.08 -11.70 3.00
CA ALA A 55 -5.90 -11.42 2.20
C ALA A 55 -6.26 -10.76 0.86
N TRP A 56 -5.42 -9.81 0.45
CA TRP A 56 -5.51 -9.07 -0.80
C TRP A 56 -4.12 -8.98 -1.43
N THR A 57 -4.07 -8.96 -2.75
CA THR A 57 -2.84 -8.75 -3.52
C THR A 57 -3.05 -7.59 -4.48
N PHE A 58 -2.17 -6.59 -4.40
CA PHE A 58 -2.06 -5.50 -5.36
C PHE A 58 -0.92 -5.80 -6.33
N ILE A 59 -1.12 -5.44 -7.59
CA ILE A 59 -0.16 -5.57 -8.71
C ILE A 59 0.33 -4.18 -9.09
#